data_AF-A0A7G9QKG2-F1
#
_entry.id   AF-A0A7G9QKG2-F1
#
_cell.length_a   1.000
_cell.length_b   1.000
_cell.length_c   1.000
_cell.angle_alpha   90.00
_cell.angle_beta   90.00
_cell.angle_gamma   90.00
#
_symmetry.space_group_name_H-M   'P 1'
#
loop_
_entity.id
_entity.type
_entity.pdbx_description
1 polymer ?
#
loop_
_entity_poly.entity_id
_entity_poly.type
_entity_poly.pdbx_seq_one_letter_code
_entity_poly.pdbx_strand_id
1 'polypeptide(L)'
;MCLGRYWNIGPTQTMLVPGSWLKKGKNEVVVFDLFGNEKPVLNFLDQPILDVVNEKQPELHRKPNQKWVAEAQQPYAEGAFANDKKWQTVSFKPVTARYFCLEALSEQKGQPYTTVAEIVLLDDKGNEIPRSDWKIIFADSEELGSDDGNAANVFDLQFTSIWHTQWENKSPKPPHQIVIDLGKSYNIKGLKLLPRQDNANGRIKDYRLYFNQAPFKNL
;
A
#
# COMPACT_ATOMS: atom_id res chain seq x y z
N MET A 1 34.00 4.60 -14.94
CA MET A 1 32.95 5.31 -14.16
C MET A 1 31.66 4.55 -14.36
N CYS A 2 30.83 4.42 -13.32
CA CYS A 2 29.56 3.71 -13.40
C CYS A 2 28.43 4.71 -13.17
N LEU A 3 27.51 4.85 -14.14
CA LEU A 3 26.39 5.79 -14.07
C LEU A 3 25.28 5.29 -13.15
N GLY A 4 25.06 3.98 -13.06
CA GLY A 4 24.03 3.39 -12.21
C GLY A 4 23.38 2.17 -12.82
N ARG A 5 22.19 1.85 -12.31
CA ARG A 5 21.31 0.78 -12.79
C ARG A 5 20.12 1.39 -13.51
N TYR A 6 19.64 0.74 -14.56
CA TYR A 6 18.37 1.07 -15.19
C TYR A 6 17.43 -0.14 -15.09
N TRP A 7 16.15 0.12 -15.23
CA TRP A 7 15.12 -0.90 -15.37
C TRP A 7 14.02 -0.35 -16.28
N ASN A 8 13.67 -1.08 -17.34
CA ASN A 8 12.68 -0.66 -18.33
C ASN A 8 11.30 -0.35 -17.72
N ILE A 9 10.98 -0.91 -16.56
CA ILE A 9 9.72 -0.66 -15.82
C ILE A 9 9.55 0.84 -15.50
N GLY A 10 10.63 1.54 -15.14
CA GLY A 10 10.57 2.92 -14.66
C GLY A 10 10.41 3.04 -13.13
N PRO A 11 9.99 4.21 -12.61
CA PRO A 11 9.54 5.40 -13.35
C PRO A 11 10.68 6.21 -14.00
N THR A 12 11.91 6.05 -13.52
CA THR A 12 13.08 6.70 -14.10
C THR A 12 13.55 6.01 -15.37
N GLN A 13 13.52 6.73 -16.49
CA GLN A 13 13.89 6.21 -17.82
C GLN A 13 15.23 6.76 -18.34
N THR A 14 15.80 7.76 -17.67
CA THR A 14 17.07 8.40 -18.07
C THR A 14 18.06 8.46 -16.90
N MET A 15 19.36 8.33 -17.19
CA MET A 15 20.42 8.58 -16.22
C MET A 15 21.12 9.90 -16.48
N LEU A 16 21.44 10.64 -15.41
CA LEU A 16 22.30 11.82 -15.51
C LEU A 16 23.71 11.40 -15.92
N VAL A 17 24.23 12.01 -16.99
CA VAL A 17 25.64 11.93 -17.37
C VAL A 17 26.29 13.26 -17.01
N PRO A 18 27.11 13.33 -15.94
CA PRO A 18 27.80 14.57 -15.59
C PRO A 18 28.68 15.05 -16.74
N GLY A 19 28.56 16.33 -17.13
CA GLY A 19 29.36 16.89 -18.22
C GLY A 19 30.87 16.82 -17.98
N SER A 20 31.30 16.83 -16.72
CA SER A 20 32.70 16.64 -16.32
C SER A 20 33.25 15.24 -16.64
N TRP A 21 32.39 14.26 -16.93
CA TRP A 21 32.79 12.90 -17.33
C TRP A 21 32.90 12.75 -18.85
N LEU A 22 32.46 13.74 -19.61
CA LEU A 22 32.57 13.78 -21.06
C LEU A 22 33.85 14.49 -21.49
N LYS A 23 34.38 14.09 -22.63
CA LYS A 23 35.47 14.79 -23.31
C LYS A 23 35.06 15.21 -24.72
N LYS A 24 35.70 16.26 -25.25
CA LYS A 24 35.53 16.63 -26.66
C LYS A 24 35.95 15.45 -27.55
N GLY A 25 35.18 15.17 -28.60
CA GLY A 25 35.45 14.08 -29.53
C GLY A 25 34.90 12.74 -29.05
N LYS A 26 35.71 11.67 -29.19
CA LYS A 26 35.26 10.28 -28.97
C LYS A 26 35.05 9.98 -27.49
N ASN A 27 33.85 9.56 -27.13
CA ASN A 27 33.51 9.00 -25.81
C ASN A 27 33.16 7.51 -25.95
N GLU A 28 33.22 6.76 -24.86
CA GLU A 28 32.85 5.35 -24.80
C GLU A 28 31.75 5.15 -23.76
N VAL A 29 30.73 4.38 -24.11
CA VAL A 29 29.65 3.97 -23.21
C VAL A 29 29.50 2.46 -23.32
N VAL A 30 29.50 1.78 -22.18
CA VAL A 30 29.30 0.33 -22.08
C VAL A 30 28.01 0.10 -21.31
N VAL A 31 27.09 -0.67 -21.91
CA VAL A 31 25.80 -1.03 -21.31
C VAL A 31 25.76 -2.54 -21.13
N PHE A 32 25.47 -2.97 -19.91
CA PHE A 32 25.19 -4.36 -19.59
C PHE A 32 23.68 -4.52 -19.49
N ASP A 33 23.08 -5.19 -20.47
CA ASP A 33 21.65 -5.50 -20.51
C ASP A 33 21.44 -6.99 -20.21
N LEU A 34 20.58 -7.29 -19.22
CA LEU A 34 20.31 -8.66 -18.78
C LEU A 34 19.36 -9.42 -19.72
N PHE A 35 18.50 -8.72 -20.45
CA PHE A 35 17.46 -9.32 -21.30
C PHE A 35 17.71 -9.08 -22.79
N GLY A 36 18.63 -8.17 -23.13
CA GLY A 36 18.90 -7.75 -24.49
C GLY A 36 17.83 -6.80 -25.02
N ASN A 37 18.20 -6.03 -26.04
CA ASN A 37 17.30 -5.13 -26.75
C ASN A 37 17.39 -5.42 -28.25
N GLU A 38 16.25 -5.57 -28.91
CA GLU A 38 16.19 -5.82 -30.37
C GLU A 38 16.80 -4.65 -31.16
N LYS A 39 16.73 -3.43 -30.62
CA LYS A 39 17.25 -2.19 -31.24
C LYS A 39 18.02 -1.36 -30.21
N PRO A 40 19.29 -1.73 -29.90
CA PRO A 40 20.07 -1.05 -28.88
C PRO A 40 20.51 0.34 -29.35
N VAL A 41 19.74 1.37 -28.98
CA VAL A 41 20.02 2.78 -29.27
C VAL A 41 20.08 3.55 -27.95
N LEU A 42 21.08 4.42 -27.82
CA LEU A 42 21.16 5.38 -26.73
C LEU A 42 20.82 6.78 -27.26
N ASN A 43 19.93 7.47 -26.57
CA ASN A 43 19.60 8.86 -26.83
C ASN A 43 20.13 9.73 -25.68
N PHE A 44 20.70 10.88 -26.02
CA PHE A 44 21.10 11.90 -25.05
C PHE A 44 20.06 13.01 -25.11
N LEU A 45 19.50 13.35 -23.94
CA LEU A 45 18.43 14.32 -23.80
C LEU A 45 18.89 15.47 -22.90
N ASP A 46 18.39 16.67 -23.19
CA ASP A 46 18.63 17.85 -22.34
C ASP A 46 17.79 17.84 -21.07
N GLN A 47 16.67 17.10 -21.07
CA GLN A 47 15.75 16.97 -19.92
C GLN A 47 15.61 15.50 -19.52
N PRO A 48 15.54 15.20 -18.21
CA PRO A 48 15.37 13.84 -17.74
C PRO A 48 13.91 13.37 -17.92
N ILE A 49 13.73 12.06 -17.98
CA ILE A 49 12.43 11.38 -17.91
C ILE A 49 12.43 10.57 -16.61
N LEU A 50 11.69 11.03 -15.59
CA LEU A 50 11.76 10.49 -14.23
C LEU A 50 10.46 9.83 -13.75
N ASP A 51 9.40 9.96 -14.53
CA ASP A 51 7.99 9.77 -14.15
C ASP A 51 7.20 8.93 -15.17
N VAL A 52 7.89 8.08 -15.94
CA VAL A 52 7.25 7.19 -16.93
C VAL A 52 7.38 5.73 -16.49
N VAL A 53 6.26 5.11 -16.18
CA VAL A 53 6.16 3.66 -15.93
C VAL A 53 5.73 2.96 -17.21
N ASN A 54 6.55 2.04 -17.71
CA ASN A 54 6.26 1.25 -18.92
C ASN A 54 5.56 -0.08 -18.61
N GLU A 55 5.38 -0.40 -17.33
CA GLU A 55 4.46 -1.47 -16.91
C GLU A 55 3.04 -0.95 -16.79
N LYS A 56 2.08 -1.89 -16.74
CA LYS A 56 0.72 -1.53 -16.38
C LYS A 56 0.73 -0.87 -15.01
N GLN A 57 0.00 0.23 -14.89
CA GLN A 57 -0.26 0.91 -13.63
C GLN A 57 -0.66 -0.11 -12.55
N PRO A 58 -0.34 0.16 -11.26
CA PRO A 58 -0.74 -0.71 -10.17
C PRO A 58 -2.23 -1.04 -10.32
N GLU A 59 -2.53 -2.31 -10.52
CA GLU A 59 -3.92 -2.74 -10.58
C GLU A 59 -4.51 -2.59 -9.18
N LEU A 60 -5.74 -2.10 -9.10
CA LEU A 60 -6.50 -2.10 -7.86
C LEU A 60 -6.43 -3.49 -7.23
N HIS A 61 -6.27 -3.54 -5.91
CA HIS A 61 -6.32 -4.78 -5.13
C HIS A 61 -7.72 -5.41 -5.13
N ARG A 62 -8.74 -4.72 -5.66
CA ARG A 62 -10.06 -5.28 -5.97
C ARG A 62 -10.19 -5.63 -7.45
N LYS A 63 -10.33 -6.93 -7.71
CA LYS A 63 -10.73 -7.48 -9.01
C LYS A 63 -12.23 -7.27 -9.27
N PRO A 64 -12.68 -7.20 -10.54
CA PRO A 64 -14.09 -6.95 -10.87
C PRO A 64 -15.11 -7.92 -10.27
N ASN A 65 -14.70 -9.16 -9.98
CA ASN A 65 -15.56 -10.20 -9.41
C ASN A 65 -15.49 -10.32 -7.88
N GLN A 66 -14.60 -9.57 -7.22
CA GLN A 66 -14.48 -9.58 -5.77
C GLN A 66 -15.46 -8.59 -5.15
N LYS A 67 -16.12 -9.01 -4.07
CA LYS A 67 -17.02 -8.16 -3.30
C LYS A 67 -16.98 -8.55 -1.83
N TRP A 68 -16.73 -7.58 -0.98
CA TRP A 68 -16.96 -7.74 0.45
C TRP A 68 -18.46 -7.90 0.73
N VAL A 69 -18.83 -8.96 1.45
CA VAL A 69 -20.21 -9.25 1.85
C VAL A 69 -20.24 -9.33 3.37
N ALA A 70 -20.53 -8.21 4.03
CA ALA A 70 -20.44 -8.08 5.48
C ALA A 70 -21.34 -9.08 6.22
N GLU A 71 -22.53 -9.38 5.70
CA GLU A 71 -23.49 -10.33 6.29
C GLU A 71 -22.99 -11.77 6.27
N ALA A 72 -22.02 -12.08 5.39
CA ALA A 72 -21.39 -13.39 5.33
C ALA A 72 -20.21 -13.54 6.33
N GLN A 73 -19.85 -12.45 7.02
CA GLN A 73 -18.75 -12.39 7.97
C GLN A 73 -19.27 -12.08 9.38
N GLN A 74 -18.57 -12.57 10.40
CA GLN A 74 -18.87 -12.23 11.79
C GLN A 74 -17.75 -11.33 12.33
N PRO A 75 -18.05 -10.10 12.78
CA PRO A 75 -17.03 -9.23 13.36
C PRO A 75 -16.50 -9.88 14.64
N TYR A 76 -15.18 -9.89 14.78
CA TYR A 76 -14.51 -10.44 15.95
C TYR A 76 -14.36 -9.38 17.05
N ALA A 77 -14.06 -8.15 16.65
CA ALA A 77 -13.99 -6.99 17.53
C ALA A 77 -14.53 -5.76 16.80
N GLU A 78 -15.05 -4.81 17.55
CA GLU A 78 -15.51 -3.52 17.06
C GLU A 78 -15.14 -2.43 18.05
N GLY A 79 -15.07 -1.19 17.58
CA GLY A 79 -14.73 -0.07 18.45
C GLY A 79 -14.68 1.24 17.71
N ALA A 80 -14.16 2.25 18.39
CA ALA A 80 -13.94 3.57 17.84
C ALA A 80 -12.51 4.02 18.11
N PHE A 81 -11.85 4.55 17.08
CA PHE A 81 -10.58 5.24 17.19
C PHE A 81 -10.79 6.69 17.64
N ALA A 82 -9.85 7.22 18.41
CA ALA A 82 -9.81 8.63 18.77
C ALA A 82 -9.40 9.48 17.56
N ASN A 83 -9.84 10.74 17.52
CA ASN A 83 -9.40 11.70 16.51
C ASN A 83 -8.00 12.27 16.84
N ASP A 84 -6.99 11.41 16.79
CA ASP A 84 -5.59 11.77 17.01
C ASP A 84 -4.74 11.27 15.82
N LYS A 85 -3.54 11.83 15.63
CA LYS A 85 -2.51 11.35 14.69
C LYS A 85 -1.55 10.32 15.32
N LYS A 86 -1.63 10.12 16.64
CA LYS A 86 -0.78 9.14 17.35
C LYS A 86 -1.18 7.70 17.01
N TRP A 87 -0.26 6.79 17.29
CA TRP A 87 -0.52 5.36 17.32
C TRP A 87 -1.71 5.03 18.21
N GLN A 88 -2.67 4.28 17.67
CA GLN A 88 -3.84 3.79 18.39
C GLN A 88 -3.72 2.29 18.56
N THR A 89 -3.71 1.81 19.81
CA THR A 89 -3.59 0.39 20.12
C THR A 89 -4.92 -0.15 20.60
N VAL A 90 -5.37 -1.24 19.97
CA VAL A 90 -6.59 -1.97 20.32
C VAL A 90 -6.17 -3.38 20.73
N SER A 91 -6.65 -3.83 21.88
CA SER A 91 -6.46 -5.20 22.34
C SER A 91 -7.79 -5.95 22.33
N PHE A 92 -7.74 -7.23 22.01
CA PHE A 92 -8.89 -8.12 21.96
C PHE A 92 -8.49 -9.50 22.50
N LYS A 93 -9.47 -10.40 22.67
CA LYS A 93 -9.19 -11.79 23.05
C LYS A 93 -8.28 -12.42 21.98
N PRO A 94 -7.23 -13.19 22.34
CA PRO A 94 -6.37 -13.81 21.35
C PRO A 94 -7.14 -14.68 20.36
N VAL A 95 -6.80 -14.57 19.07
CA VAL A 95 -7.41 -15.32 17.98
C VAL A 95 -6.32 -15.87 17.06
N THR A 96 -6.45 -17.14 16.66
CA THR A 96 -5.56 -17.72 15.67
C THR A 96 -6.11 -17.45 14.27
N ALA A 97 -5.35 -16.73 13.44
CA ALA A 97 -5.79 -16.32 12.11
C ALA A 97 -4.64 -16.21 11.11
N ARG A 98 -4.95 -16.40 9.83
CA ARG A 98 -4.08 -16.11 8.68
C ARG A 98 -4.57 -14.90 7.89
N TYR A 99 -5.86 -14.62 7.92
CA TYR A 99 -6.47 -13.49 7.22
C TYR A 99 -6.99 -12.48 8.23
N PHE A 100 -6.72 -11.21 7.98
CA PHE A 100 -7.18 -10.07 8.76
C PHE A 100 -7.95 -9.11 7.86
N CYS A 101 -9.05 -8.56 8.34
CA CYS A 101 -9.74 -7.45 7.70
C CYS A 101 -9.98 -6.32 8.70
N LEU A 102 -9.66 -5.09 8.29
CA LEU A 102 -10.13 -3.86 8.91
C LEU A 102 -11.26 -3.31 8.05
N GLU A 103 -12.44 -3.17 8.65
CA GLU A 103 -13.59 -2.47 8.06
C GLU A 103 -13.78 -1.13 8.76
N ALA A 104 -13.50 -0.04 8.05
CA ALA A 104 -13.78 1.32 8.48
C ALA A 104 -15.25 1.67 8.22
N LEU A 105 -16.03 1.82 9.28
CA LEU A 105 -17.46 2.10 9.19
C LEU A 105 -17.76 3.59 9.03
N SER A 106 -16.91 4.46 9.58
CA SER A 106 -17.08 5.91 9.53
C SER A 106 -15.76 6.67 9.64
N GLU A 107 -15.79 7.93 9.21
CA GLU A 107 -14.70 8.90 9.31
C GLU A 107 -15.03 9.95 10.39
N GLN A 108 -14.01 10.52 11.04
CA GLN A 108 -14.14 11.43 12.19
C GLN A 108 -15.04 12.66 11.94
N LYS A 109 -15.12 13.15 10.70
CA LYS A 109 -15.95 14.29 10.26
C LYS A 109 -17.12 13.86 9.35
N GLY A 110 -17.38 12.56 9.22
CA GLY A 110 -18.43 12.02 8.35
C GLY A 110 -18.13 12.13 6.84
N GLN A 111 -16.87 12.35 6.48
CA GLN A 111 -16.43 12.36 5.07
C GLN A 111 -16.38 10.95 4.50
N PRO A 112 -16.42 10.78 3.17
CA PRO A 112 -16.45 9.45 2.55
C PRO A 112 -15.08 8.76 2.49
N TYR A 113 -14.07 9.25 3.22
CA TYR A 113 -12.69 8.84 3.01
C TYR A 113 -12.20 7.92 4.13
N THR A 114 -11.28 7.01 3.80
CA THR A 114 -10.53 6.23 4.78
C THR A 114 -9.05 6.32 4.44
N THR A 115 -8.24 6.62 5.46
CA THR A 115 -6.79 6.66 5.37
C THR A 115 -6.12 5.90 6.50
N VAL A 116 -5.03 5.21 6.17
CA VAL A 116 -4.19 4.51 7.14
C VAL A 116 -2.74 4.62 6.67
N ALA A 117 -1.86 5.07 7.55
CA ALA A 117 -0.42 5.08 7.29
C ALA A 117 0.20 3.73 7.63
N GLU A 118 -0.13 3.15 8.79
CA GLU A 118 0.48 1.89 9.20
C GLU A 118 -0.48 1.01 10.00
N ILE A 119 -0.40 -0.30 9.76
CA ILE A 119 -1.07 -1.38 10.48
C ILE A 119 0.00 -2.32 11.03
N VAL A 120 -0.13 -2.63 12.32
CA VAL A 120 0.69 -3.63 13.00
C VAL A 120 -0.23 -4.56 13.76
N LEU A 121 -0.03 -5.87 13.61
CA LEU A 121 -0.71 -6.87 14.44
C LEU A 121 0.24 -7.38 15.52
N LEU A 122 -0.30 -7.62 16.72
CA LEU A 122 0.46 -8.04 17.89
C LEU A 122 0.15 -9.50 18.25
N ASP A 123 1.19 -10.28 18.52
CA ASP A 123 1.09 -11.67 18.98
C ASP A 123 0.56 -11.78 20.42
N ASP A 124 0.34 -13.00 20.91
CA ASP A 124 -0.13 -13.25 22.29
C ASP A 124 0.79 -12.73 23.40
N LYS A 125 2.06 -12.46 23.11
CA LYS A 125 3.03 -11.84 24.00
C LYS A 125 3.04 -10.31 23.89
N GLY A 126 2.46 -9.75 22.83
CA GLY A 126 2.38 -8.32 22.56
C GLY A 126 3.49 -7.82 21.63
N ASN A 127 4.23 -8.72 20.99
CA ASN A 127 5.23 -8.37 19.99
C ASN A 127 4.57 -8.17 18.63
N GLU A 128 5.15 -7.31 17.80
CA GLU A 128 4.72 -7.14 16.41
C GLU A 128 4.98 -8.43 15.62
N ILE A 129 3.99 -8.90 14.86
CA ILE A 129 4.20 -10.04 13.96
C ILE A 129 4.96 -9.58 12.70
N PRO A 130 5.79 -10.45 12.11
CA PRO A 130 6.47 -10.13 10.86
C PRO A 130 5.50 -9.83 9.72
N ARG A 131 5.87 -8.86 8.89
CA ARG A 131 5.08 -8.36 7.75
C ARG A 131 5.67 -8.72 6.39
N SER A 132 6.81 -9.41 6.36
CA SER A 132 7.53 -9.77 5.12
C SER A 132 6.71 -10.63 4.16
N ASP A 133 5.78 -11.43 4.70
CA ASP A 133 4.92 -12.32 3.90
C ASP A 133 3.50 -11.76 3.72
N TRP A 134 3.23 -10.54 4.19
CA TRP A 134 1.90 -9.94 4.08
C TRP A 134 1.57 -9.58 2.64
N LYS A 135 0.30 -9.76 2.29
CA LYS A 135 -0.23 -9.36 0.99
C LYS A 135 -1.60 -8.74 1.16
N ILE A 136 -1.81 -7.58 0.54
CA ILE A 136 -3.17 -7.10 0.32
C ILE A 136 -3.84 -8.05 -0.67
N ILE A 137 -4.96 -8.65 -0.25
CA ILE A 137 -5.79 -9.49 -1.12
C ILE A 137 -7.08 -8.79 -1.57
N PHE A 138 -7.43 -7.69 -0.90
CA PHE A 138 -8.56 -6.85 -1.25
C PHE A 138 -8.44 -5.47 -0.58
N ALA A 139 -8.77 -4.43 -1.33
CA ALA A 139 -9.10 -3.11 -0.82
C ALA A 139 -10.30 -2.59 -1.61
N ASP A 140 -11.38 -2.14 -0.95
CA ASP A 140 -12.60 -1.78 -1.68
C ASP A 140 -12.42 -0.57 -2.61
N SER A 141 -11.50 0.33 -2.25
CA SER A 141 -11.18 1.57 -2.96
C SER A 141 -9.75 2.02 -2.68
N GLU A 142 -9.07 2.56 -3.69
CA GLU A 142 -7.70 3.08 -3.61
C GLU A 142 -7.55 4.28 -4.56
N GLU A 143 -6.97 5.38 -4.09
CA GLU A 143 -6.51 6.48 -4.94
C GLU A 143 -5.18 6.09 -5.58
N LEU A 144 -5.18 5.85 -6.89
CA LEU A 144 -3.98 5.49 -7.67
C LEU A 144 -3.77 6.44 -8.86
N GLY A 145 -4.63 7.47 -9.00
CA GLY A 145 -4.60 8.40 -10.13
C GLY A 145 -3.77 9.63 -9.81
N SER A 146 -4.20 10.39 -8.80
CA SER A 146 -3.55 11.65 -8.39
C SER A 146 -2.36 11.44 -7.47
N ASP A 147 -2.50 10.49 -6.54
CA ASP A 147 -1.57 10.22 -5.45
C ASP A 147 -1.29 8.71 -5.35
N ASP A 148 -0.21 8.34 -4.65
CA ASP A 148 0.06 6.96 -4.24
C ASP A 148 -0.72 6.62 -2.96
N GLY A 149 -2.02 6.37 -3.12
CA GLY A 149 -2.92 5.89 -2.07
C GLY A 149 -3.04 4.36 -2.02
N ASN A 150 -2.01 3.63 -2.45
CA ASN A 150 -2.02 2.17 -2.55
C ASN A 150 -2.27 1.48 -1.19
N ALA A 151 -3.08 0.42 -1.17
CA ALA A 151 -3.40 -0.31 0.05
C ALA A 151 -2.18 -0.97 0.72
N ALA A 152 -1.14 -1.33 -0.03
CA ALA A 152 0.07 -1.95 0.52
C ALA A 152 0.91 -1.00 1.37
N ASN A 153 0.67 0.32 1.25
CA ASN A 153 1.34 1.34 2.05
C ASN A 153 1.09 1.15 3.55
N VAL A 154 0.02 0.47 3.96
CA VAL A 154 -0.27 0.23 5.39
C VAL A 154 0.76 -0.66 6.10
N PHE A 155 1.71 -1.28 5.41
CA PHE A 155 2.72 -2.14 6.05
C PHE A 155 4.12 -2.01 5.44
N ASP A 156 4.41 -0.91 4.76
CA ASP A 156 5.68 -0.66 4.08
C ASP A 156 6.78 -0.04 4.98
N LEU A 157 6.46 0.20 6.26
CA LEU A 157 7.32 0.88 7.25
C LEU A 157 7.63 2.35 6.93
N GLN A 158 6.84 3.00 6.07
CA GLN A 158 6.98 4.42 5.72
C GLN A 158 5.78 5.21 6.25
N PHE A 159 5.91 5.84 7.42
CA PHE A 159 4.80 6.56 8.08
C PHE A 159 4.28 7.81 7.32
N THR A 160 4.88 8.13 6.17
CA THR A 160 4.47 9.20 5.27
C THR A 160 3.75 8.70 4.01
N SER A 161 3.86 7.42 3.65
CA SER A 161 2.98 6.80 2.67
C SER A 161 1.67 6.41 3.35
N ILE A 162 0.59 6.33 2.58
CA ILE A 162 -0.74 6.00 3.12
C ILE A 162 -1.51 5.13 2.14
N TRP A 163 -2.37 4.26 2.66
CA TRP A 163 -3.57 3.87 1.94
C TRP A 163 -4.57 5.03 1.99
N HIS A 164 -5.19 5.35 0.86
CA HIS A 164 -6.28 6.32 0.77
C HIS A 164 -7.37 5.77 -0.16
N THR A 165 -8.63 5.79 0.26
CA THR A 165 -9.74 5.49 -0.66
C THR A 165 -9.85 6.55 -1.77
N GLN A 166 -10.42 6.24 -2.93
CA GLN A 166 -10.48 7.21 -4.03
C GLN A 166 -11.10 8.54 -3.59
N TRP A 167 -10.49 9.63 -4.03
CA TRP A 167 -11.01 10.98 -3.77
C TRP A 167 -11.03 11.87 -5.02
N GLU A 168 -10.15 11.63 -6.01
CA GLU A 168 -10.08 12.49 -7.20
C GLU A 168 -11.20 12.18 -8.19
N ASN A 169 -11.26 10.94 -8.69
CA ASN A 169 -12.20 10.55 -9.74
C ASN A 169 -13.55 10.07 -9.20
N LYS A 170 -13.55 9.49 -7.99
CA LYS A 170 -14.73 8.98 -7.28
C LYS A 170 -14.52 9.19 -5.78
N SER A 171 -15.60 9.17 -5.02
CA SER A 171 -15.56 9.18 -3.54
C SER A 171 -16.59 8.18 -2.99
N PRO A 172 -16.33 6.86 -3.12
CA PRO A 172 -17.25 5.86 -2.60
C PRO A 172 -17.46 6.09 -1.10
N LYS A 173 -18.69 5.93 -0.61
CA LYS A 173 -19.02 6.13 0.81
C LYS A 173 -18.65 4.89 1.64
N PRO A 174 -18.34 5.07 2.94
CA PRO A 174 -18.18 3.96 3.88
C PRO A 174 -19.38 3.01 3.88
N PRO A 175 -19.18 1.73 4.26
CA PRO A 175 -17.97 1.20 4.88
C PRO A 175 -16.85 0.88 3.86
N HIS A 176 -15.59 1.03 4.29
CA HIS A 176 -14.40 0.67 3.51
C HIS A 176 -13.68 -0.52 4.14
N GLN A 177 -13.04 -1.36 3.31
CA GLN A 177 -12.38 -2.58 3.78
C GLN A 177 -11.00 -2.74 3.16
N ILE A 178 -10.07 -3.19 4.00
CA ILE A 178 -8.77 -3.68 3.59
C ILE A 178 -8.54 -5.06 4.19
N VAL A 179 -8.08 -6.00 3.37
CA VAL A 179 -7.92 -7.41 3.73
C VAL A 179 -6.49 -7.85 3.44
N ILE A 180 -5.87 -8.44 4.45
CA ILE A 180 -4.47 -8.85 4.44
C ILE A 180 -4.38 -10.36 4.66
N ASP A 181 -3.70 -11.07 3.75
CA ASP A 181 -3.17 -12.41 4.01
C ASP A 181 -1.83 -12.23 4.74
N LEU A 182 -1.72 -12.79 5.94
CA LEU A 182 -0.53 -12.69 6.78
C LEU A 182 0.58 -13.67 6.34
N GLY A 183 0.33 -14.49 5.31
CA GLY A 183 1.25 -15.49 4.75
C GLY A 183 1.23 -16.83 5.49
N LYS A 184 0.97 -16.79 6.80
CA LYS A 184 0.76 -17.97 7.67
C LYS A 184 -0.16 -17.63 8.85
N SER A 185 -0.55 -18.64 9.60
CA SER A 185 -1.38 -18.44 10.80
C SER A 185 -0.55 -17.91 11.97
N TYR A 186 -1.07 -16.91 12.66
CA TYR A 186 -0.52 -16.33 13.88
C TYR A 186 -1.57 -16.35 15.00
N ASN A 187 -1.13 -16.35 16.25
CA ASN A 187 -2.00 -16.07 17.39
C ASN A 187 -1.93 -14.56 17.70
N ILE A 188 -3.02 -13.83 17.45
CA ILE A 188 -3.05 -12.36 17.42
C ILE A 188 -3.94 -11.87 18.56
N LYS A 189 -3.50 -10.87 19.32
CA LYS A 189 -4.29 -10.25 20.41
C LYS A 189 -4.46 -8.75 20.30
N GLY A 190 -3.83 -8.11 19.31
CA GLY A 190 -3.90 -6.66 19.20
C GLY A 190 -3.62 -6.13 17.80
N LEU A 191 -4.05 -4.90 17.60
CA LEU A 191 -3.85 -4.08 16.42
C LEU A 191 -3.26 -2.74 16.88
N LYS A 192 -2.20 -2.27 16.24
CA LYS A 192 -1.83 -0.85 16.25
C LYS A 192 -2.15 -0.26 14.89
N LEU A 193 -2.78 0.90 14.89
CA LEU A 193 -3.08 1.67 13.69
C LEU A 193 -2.48 3.06 13.82
N LEU A 194 -1.74 3.48 12.78
CA LEU A 194 -1.24 4.83 12.64
C LEU A 194 -2.07 5.54 11.56
N PRO A 195 -2.79 6.62 11.90
CA PRO A 195 -3.47 7.45 10.90
C PRO A 195 -2.45 8.22 10.03
N ARG A 196 -2.89 8.83 8.92
CA ARG A 196 -2.03 9.74 8.14
C ARG A 196 -1.46 10.87 9.00
N GLN A 197 -0.22 11.29 8.73
CA GLN A 197 0.54 12.19 9.60
C GLN A 197 0.46 13.69 9.21
N ASP A 198 0.05 13.97 7.99
CA ASP A 198 0.02 15.30 7.37
C ASP A 198 -1.34 16.00 7.52
N ASN A 199 -2.45 15.24 7.57
CA ASN A 199 -3.82 15.78 7.67
C ASN A 199 -4.72 14.94 8.60
N ALA A 200 -5.92 15.43 8.91
CA ALA A 200 -6.97 14.70 9.61
C ALA A 200 -8.03 14.06 8.69
N ASN A 201 -8.02 14.36 7.38
CA ASN A 201 -8.96 13.76 6.43
C ASN A 201 -8.81 12.23 6.37
N GLY A 202 -9.93 11.51 6.42
CA GLY A 202 -9.99 10.07 6.26
C GLY A 202 -9.62 9.29 7.52
N ARG A 203 -9.43 9.97 8.66
CA ARG A 203 -9.21 9.28 9.93
C ARG A 203 -10.44 8.45 10.27
N ILE A 204 -10.22 7.16 10.46
CA ILE A 204 -11.28 6.22 10.84
C ILE A 204 -11.79 6.61 12.23
N LYS A 205 -13.11 6.55 12.41
CA LYS A 205 -13.77 6.61 13.73
C LYS A 205 -14.24 5.22 14.11
N ASP A 206 -15.40 4.78 13.62
CA ASP A 206 -15.96 3.48 13.96
C ASP A 206 -15.36 2.39 13.06
N TYR A 207 -15.03 1.23 13.62
CA TYR A 207 -14.45 0.12 12.87
C TYR A 207 -14.94 -1.25 13.34
N ARG A 208 -14.76 -2.26 12.48
CA ARG A 208 -14.84 -3.69 12.80
C ARG A 208 -13.58 -4.41 12.34
N LEU A 209 -13.17 -5.40 13.12
CA LEU A 209 -12.05 -6.29 12.82
C LEU A 209 -12.57 -7.70 12.59
N TYR A 210 -12.08 -8.35 11.56
CA TYR A 210 -12.40 -9.73 11.24
C TYR A 210 -11.12 -10.54 11.11
N PHE A 211 -11.21 -11.80 11.53
CA PHE A 211 -10.09 -12.73 11.53
C PHE A 211 -10.56 -14.09 11.01
N ASN A 212 -9.77 -14.73 10.15
CA ASN A 212 -10.11 -16.04 9.61
C ASN A 212 -8.87 -16.89 9.35
N GLN A 213 -9.02 -18.22 9.41
CA GLN A 213 -7.99 -19.18 9.00
C GLN A 213 -8.01 -19.41 7.49
N ALA A 214 -9.21 -19.39 6.90
CA ALA A 214 -9.42 -19.50 5.45
C ALA A 214 -9.65 -18.11 4.85
N PRO A 215 -9.46 -17.93 3.52
CA PRO A 215 -9.83 -16.70 2.84
C PRO A 215 -11.27 -16.28 3.13
N PHE A 216 -11.51 -14.98 3.22
CA PHE A 216 -12.87 -14.45 3.33
C PHE A 216 -13.67 -14.78 2.06
N LYS A 217 -14.95 -15.14 2.24
CA LYS A 217 -15.83 -15.49 1.11
C LYS A 217 -15.97 -14.31 0.14
N ASN A 218 -16.01 -14.62 -1.15
CA ASN A 218 -16.17 -13.67 -2.26
C ASN A 218 -14.98 -12.72 -2.50
N LEU A 219 -13.83 -13.02 -1.91
CA LEU A 219 -12.53 -12.39 -2.20
C LEU A 219 -11.59 -13.39 -2.88
#